data_AF-A0A4R5B5J0-F1
#
_entry.id   AF-A0A4R5B5J0-F1
#
_cell.length_a   1.000
_cell.length_b   1.000
_cell.length_c   1.000
_cell.angle_alpha   90.00
_cell.angle_beta   90.00
_cell.angle_gamma   90.00
#
_symmetry.space_group_name_H-M   'P 1'
#
loop_
_entity.id
_entity.type
_entity.pdbx_description
1 polymer ?
#
loop_
_entity_poly.entity_id
_entity_poly.type
_entity_poly.pdbx_seq_one_letter_code
_entity_poly.pdbx_strand_id
1 'polypeptide(L)'
;MSRRTRIIAGLTVLCAAGAIGGGSAMAQAKAPEEAHVTGDAWLKYPGDPENPYRRFVVDAHGGPWKFVNGKMVMGAARGTVKFDHYAPDTPGGPSKHHWGWIKVDYVMASGPIAVVSGIRQDDEHGIPPNQKRANLTFYQSPRGHKHDRMGFSWGVVLPQCQQMGTGPAPFSPNTRGPFGKWLKGYTVKDAPLRIPSGDFQPPDSPPDCSFGGE
;
A
#
# COMPACT_ATOMS: atom_id res chain seq x y z
N MET A 1 55.95 -31.30 0.64
CA MET A 1 55.43 -32.38 1.51
C MET A 1 53.91 -32.40 1.31
N SER A 2 53.30 -33.28 0.49
CA SER A 2 53.19 -34.75 0.53
C SER A 2 52.09 -35.27 1.47
N ARG A 3 51.10 -35.98 0.88
CA ARG A 3 50.14 -36.96 1.49
C ARG A 3 49.02 -36.38 2.37
N ARG A 4 47.78 -36.91 2.38
CA ARG A 4 47.21 -38.17 1.80
C ARG A 4 45.74 -37.99 1.39
N THR A 5 45.35 -38.62 0.28
CA THR A 5 43.95 -38.93 -0.08
C THR A 5 43.44 -40.11 0.77
N ARG A 6 42.15 -40.13 1.12
CA ARG A 6 41.42 -41.37 1.44
C ARG A 6 40.03 -41.35 0.81
N ILE A 7 39.79 -42.32 -0.06
CA ILE A 7 38.47 -42.65 -0.62
C ILE A 7 37.87 -43.73 0.28
N ILE A 8 36.58 -43.64 0.59
CA ILE A 8 35.79 -44.78 1.08
C ILE A 8 34.63 -44.96 0.11
N ALA A 9 34.57 -46.14 -0.51
CA ALA A 9 33.45 -46.56 -1.32
C ALA A 9 32.39 -47.21 -0.42
N GLY A 10 31.12 -46.90 -0.66
CA GLY A 10 29.97 -47.56 -0.05
C GLY A 10 28.97 -47.89 -1.15
N LEU A 11 29.02 -49.11 -1.66
CA LEU A 11 28.13 -49.60 -2.71
C LEU A 11 26.95 -50.34 -2.07
N THR A 12 25.72 -49.90 -2.33
CA THR A 12 24.50 -50.68 -2.03
C THR A 12 23.57 -50.60 -3.23
N VAL A 13 23.03 -51.75 -3.63
CA VAL A 13 22.50 -51.98 -4.98
C VAL A 13 21.17 -52.74 -4.92
N LEU A 14 20.14 -52.18 -5.59
CA LEU A 14 18.82 -52.77 -5.92
C LEU A 14 17.97 -53.26 -4.71
N CYS A 15 16.63 -53.37 -4.73
CA CYS A 15 15.58 -53.29 -5.77
C CYS A 15 14.27 -52.77 -5.09
N ALA A 16 13.10 -52.54 -5.70
CA ALA A 16 12.56 -52.75 -7.05
C ALA A 16 11.36 -51.80 -7.35
N ALA A 17 10.71 -52.01 -8.50
CA ALA A 17 9.27 -51.88 -8.76
C ALA A 17 8.51 -50.54 -8.56
N GLY A 18 8.22 -49.89 -9.69
CA GLY A 18 6.82 -49.85 -10.16
C GLY A 18 5.89 -48.74 -9.64
N ALA A 19 5.91 -47.58 -10.29
CA ALA A 19 4.71 -46.76 -10.47
C ALA A 19 4.77 -46.01 -11.81
N ILE A 20 4.17 -46.57 -12.86
CA ILE A 20 3.80 -45.82 -14.07
C ILE A 20 2.55 -45.01 -13.71
N GLY A 21 2.74 -44.00 -12.86
CA GLY A 21 1.69 -43.08 -12.44
C GLY A 21 1.81 -41.81 -13.24
N GLY A 22 0.85 -41.57 -14.14
CA GLY A 22 0.70 -40.29 -14.85
C GLY A 22 0.33 -39.17 -13.87
N GLY A 23 1.32 -38.69 -13.12
CA GLY A 23 1.18 -37.50 -12.30
C GLY A 23 1.07 -36.29 -13.21
N SER A 24 -0.17 -35.96 -13.62
CA SER A 24 -0.49 -34.65 -14.18
C SER A 24 0.11 -33.61 -13.26
N ALA A 25 1.12 -32.88 -13.75
CA ALA A 25 1.66 -31.73 -13.04
C ALA A 25 0.50 -30.74 -12.89
N MET A 26 -0.14 -30.75 -11.72
CA MET A 26 -1.18 -29.81 -11.35
C MET A 26 -0.59 -28.43 -11.57
N ALA A 27 -1.02 -27.76 -12.65
CA ALA A 27 -0.53 -26.44 -13.00
C ALA A 27 -0.84 -25.55 -11.82
N GLN A 28 0.18 -25.27 -11.01
CA GLN A 28 0.05 -24.59 -9.74
C GLN A 28 -0.46 -23.20 -10.06
N ALA A 29 -1.77 -22.99 -9.88
CA ALA A 29 -2.48 -21.84 -10.39
C ALA A 29 -1.76 -20.59 -9.89
N LYS A 30 -1.07 -19.89 -10.81
CA LYS A 30 -0.20 -18.78 -10.47
C LYS A 30 -1.05 -17.78 -9.69
N ALA A 31 -0.67 -17.54 -8.43
CA ALA A 31 -1.40 -16.63 -7.56
C ALA A 31 -1.61 -15.30 -8.31
N PRO A 32 -2.80 -14.67 -8.22
CA PRO A 32 -3.07 -13.42 -8.93
C PRO A 32 -1.94 -12.43 -8.70
N GLU A 33 -1.41 -11.85 -9.77
CA GLU A 33 -0.46 -10.77 -9.63
C GLU A 33 -1.19 -9.59 -9.01
N GLU A 34 -0.78 -9.22 -7.80
CA GLU A 34 -1.33 -8.12 -7.05
C GLU A 34 -0.37 -6.94 -7.03
N ALA A 35 -0.95 -5.75 -7.08
CA ALA A 35 -0.23 -4.51 -6.89
C ALA A 35 0.08 -4.37 -5.40
N HIS A 36 1.22 -3.77 -5.08
CA HIS A 36 1.50 -3.40 -3.70
C HIS A 36 2.27 -2.09 -3.57
N VAL A 37 2.06 -1.44 -2.43
CA VAL A 37 2.92 -0.37 -1.93
C VAL A 37 3.43 -0.82 -0.58
N THR A 38 4.74 -0.81 -0.40
CA THR A 38 5.37 -1.09 0.90
C THR A 38 6.45 -0.06 1.19
N GLY A 39 6.73 0.18 2.46
CA GLY A 39 7.87 1.02 2.86
C GLY A 39 7.58 1.99 3.99
N ASP A 40 8.49 2.93 4.16
CA ASP A 40 8.48 3.88 5.27
C ASP A 40 9.29 5.12 4.88
N ALA A 41 8.65 6.28 4.94
CA ALA A 41 9.28 7.56 4.62
C ALA A 41 8.76 8.69 5.52
N TRP A 42 9.66 9.63 5.82
CA TRP A 42 9.28 10.97 6.28
C TRP A 42 9.01 11.83 5.05
N LEU A 43 7.91 12.59 5.07
CA LEU A 43 7.54 13.56 4.06
C LEU A 43 7.63 14.97 4.64
N LYS A 44 7.93 15.95 3.78
CA LYS A 44 7.75 17.36 4.07
C LYS A 44 6.40 17.82 3.52
N TYR A 45 5.40 17.98 4.38
CA TYR A 45 4.09 18.52 4.04
C TYR A 45 4.17 20.05 3.88
N PRO A 46 3.85 20.61 2.69
CA PRO A 46 3.90 22.06 2.46
C PRO A 46 2.74 22.83 3.11
N GLY A 47 1.63 22.18 3.48
CA GLY A 47 0.46 22.84 4.07
C GLY A 47 0.58 23.13 5.58
N ASP A 48 1.67 22.72 6.22
CA ASP A 48 1.96 22.97 7.63
C ASP A 48 3.45 23.35 7.74
N PRO A 49 3.82 24.63 7.57
CA PRO A 49 5.21 25.04 7.56
C PRO A 49 5.88 24.99 8.94
N GLU A 50 5.10 25.04 10.02
CA GLU A 50 5.58 25.01 11.41
C GLU A 50 5.94 23.59 11.84
N ASN A 51 5.08 22.62 11.52
CA ASN A 51 5.28 21.20 11.84
C ASN A 51 5.27 20.37 10.56
N PRO A 52 6.24 20.52 9.64
CA PRO A 52 6.11 20.01 8.27
C PRO A 52 6.31 18.50 8.13
N TYR A 53 6.61 17.77 9.19
CA TYR A 53 6.95 16.35 9.10
C TYR A 53 5.73 15.45 9.27
N ARG A 54 5.51 14.57 8.29
CA ARG A 54 4.57 13.45 8.38
C ARG A 54 5.32 12.16 8.02
N ARG A 55 5.15 11.09 8.78
CA ARG A 55 5.68 9.77 8.42
C ARG A 55 4.54 8.85 8.05
N PHE A 56 4.77 8.00 7.05
CA PHE A 56 3.82 6.94 6.69
C PHE A 56 4.57 5.61 6.58
N VAL A 57 4.07 4.61 7.32
CA VAL A 57 4.53 3.23 7.25
C VAL A 57 3.45 2.44 6.51
N VAL A 58 3.81 1.90 5.35
CA VAL A 58 2.87 1.38 4.35
C VAL A 58 3.09 -0.11 4.18
N ASP A 59 2.00 -0.88 4.26
CA ASP A 59 1.93 -2.29 3.90
C ASP A 59 0.57 -2.52 3.24
N ALA A 60 0.49 -2.33 1.92
CA ALA A 60 -0.76 -2.30 1.17
C ALA A 60 -0.67 -3.22 -0.05
N HIS A 61 -1.58 -4.20 -0.17
CA HIS A 61 -1.52 -5.25 -1.20
C HIS A 61 -2.90 -5.57 -1.77
N GLY A 62 -2.98 -5.86 -3.07
CA GLY A 62 -4.17 -6.42 -3.72
C GLY A 62 -4.48 -5.74 -5.04
N GLY A 63 -5.75 -5.41 -5.25
CA GLY A 63 -6.23 -4.72 -6.43
C GLY A 63 -7.42 -3.79 -6.15
N PRO A 64 -7.88 -3.06 -7.18
CA PRO A 64 -8.95 -2.08 -7.03
C PRO A 64 -10.34 -2.72 -6.85
N TRP A 65 -10.59 -3.86 -7.52
CA TRP A 65 -11.89 -4.55 -7.54
C TRP A 65 -11.76 -6.07 -7.61
N LYS A 66 -12.86 -6.76 -7.30
CA LYS A 66 -13.07 -8.20 -7.43
C LYS A 66 -14.45 -8.48 -8.03
N PHE A 67 -14.69 -9.70 -8.48
CA PHE A 67 -16.03 -10.13 -8.88
C PHE A 67 -16.74 -10.88 -7.76
N VAL A 68 -18.02 -10.55 -7.57
CA VAL A 68 -18.95 -11.24 -6.67
C VAL A 68 -20.25 -11.46 -7.45
N ASN A 69 -20.62 -12.72 -7.69
CA ASN A 69 -21.84 -13.09 -8.41
C ASN A 69 -22.03 -12.38 -9.77
N GLY A 70 -20.94 -12.22 -10.54
CA GLY A 70 -20.94 -11.53 -11.85
C GLY A 70 -20.90 -10.00 -11.78
N LYS A 71 -21.07 -9.39 -10.60
CA LYS A 71 -20.91 -7.95 -10.39
C LYS A 71 -19.47 -7.61 -10.02
N MET A 72 -18.93 -6.53 -10.59
CA MET A 72 -17.67 -5.94 -10.15
C MET A 72 -17.91 -5.16 -8.85
N VAL A 73 -17.11 -5.44 -7.81
CA VAL A 73 -17.19 -4.79 -6.51
C VAL A 73 -15.82 -4.22 -6.16
N MET A 74 -15.76 -2.94 -5.84
CA MET A 74 -14.55 -2.26 -5.37
C MET A 74 -14.11 -2.81 -4.00
N GLY A 75 -12.86 -2.58 -3.61
CA GLY A 75 -12.38 -2.98 -2.29
C GLY A 75 -11.73 -4.36 -2.26
N ALA A 76 -10.81 -4.61 -3.20
CA ALA A 76 -10.08 -5.89 -3.34
C ALA A 76 -8.62 -5.81 -2.86
N ALA A 77 -8.32 -4.91 -1.93
CA ALA A 77 -7.03 -4.83 -1.27
C ALA A 77 -7.12 -5.03 0.25
N ARG A 78 -5.94 -5.13 0.86
CA ARG A 78 -5.75 -5.40 2.29
C ARG A 78 -4.47 -4.73 2.80
N GLY A 79 -4.29 -4.78 4.11
CA GLY A 79 -3.12 -4.28 4.80
C GLY A 79 -3.42 -2.99 5.56
N THR A 80 -2.39 -2.21 5.86
CA THR A 80 -2.49 -1.00 6.68
C THR A 80 -1.59 0.11 6.18
N VAL A 81 -1.98 1.36 6.47
CA VAL A 81 -1.03 2.47 6.53
C VAL A 81 -1.10 3.08 7.92
N LYS A 82 0.02 3.09 8.63
CA LYS A 82 0.19 3.87 9.86
C LYS A 82 0.75 5.22 9.49
N PHE A 83 0.24 6.28 10.10
CA PHE A 83 0.71 7.64 9.89
C PHE A 83 1.10 8.27 11.22
N ASP A 84 2.07 9.17 11.18
CA ASP A 84 2.59 9.88 12.33
C ASP A 84 2.80 11.36 11.97
N HIS A 85 2.25 12.23 12.81
CA HIS A 85 2.47 13.66 12.75
C HIS A 85 3.39 14.05 13.91
N TYR A 86 4.55 14.63 13.61
CA TYR A 86 5.49 15.10 14.62
C TYR A 86 5.25 16.59 14.92
N ALA A 87 4.51 16.88 15.99
CA ALA A 87 4.00 18.20 16.36
C ALA A 87 3.70 18.30 17.86
N PRO A 88 3.62 19.51 18.44
CA PRO A 88 3.20 19.67 19.84
C PRO A 88 1.68 19.50 19.99
N ASP A 89 1.21 19.26 21.23
CA ASP A 89 -0.22 19.31 21.56
C ASP A 89 -0.78 20.74 21.53
N THR A 90 0.06 21.72 21.87
CA THR A 90 -0.29 23.12 22.00
C THR A 90 0.73 24.00 21.25
N PRO A 91 0.34 25.14 20.67
CA PRO A 91 1.27 26.07 20.04
C PRO A 91 2.43 26.44 20.97
N GLY A 92 3.66 26.36 20.46
CA GLY A 92 4.88 26.62 21.23
C GLY A 92 5.33 25.51 22.20
N GLY A 93 4.57 24.41 22.33
CA GLY A 93 4.95 23.25 23.14
C GLY A 93 6.07 22.39 22.52
N PRO A 94 6.58 21.38 23.23
CA PRO A 94 7.52 20.40 22.68
C PRO A 94 6.82 19.47 21.69
N SER A 95 7.42 19.25 20.51
CA SER A 95 6.89 18.31 19.52
C SER A 95 6.95 16.86 20.04
N LYS A 96 5.88 16.09 19.76
CA LYS A 96 5.80 14.66 20.03
C LYS A 96 5.22 13.91 18.82
N HIS A 97 5.19 12.59 18.89
CA HIS A 97 4.57 11.73 17.88
C HIS A 97 3.06 11.60 18.09
N HIS A 98 2.29 11.74 17.01
CA HIS A 98 0.84 11.56 16.99
C HIS A 98 0.49 10.49 15.95
N TRP A 99 0.27 9.26 16.41
CA TRP A 99 0.05 8.10 15.56
C TRP A 99 -1.44 7.87 15.28
N GLY A 100 -1.76 7.53 14.04
CA GLY A 100 -3.05 6.94 13.66
C GLY A 100 -2.86 5.87 12.58
N TRP A 101 -3.93 5.20 12.19
CA TRP A 101 -3.84 4.16 11.15
C TRP A 101 -5.13 3.94 10.37
N ILE A 102 -4.96 3.49 9.13
CA ILE A 102 -6.04 3.10 8.22
C ILE A 102 -5.93 1.62 7.89
N LYS A 103 -7.09 0.97 7.75
CA LYS A 103 -7.21 -0.35 7.13
C LYS A 103 -7.39 -0.14 5.63
N VAL A 104 -6.47 -0.69 4.85
CA VAL A 104 -6.47 -0.57 3.38
C VAL A 104 -7.62 -1.38 2.80
N ASP A 105 -8.40 -0.77 1.90
CA ASP A 105 -9.43 -1.44 1.11
C ASP A 105 -9.15 -1.40 -0.39
N TYR A 106 -8.35 -0.43 -0.87
CA TYR A 106 -8.03 -0.25 -2.29
C TYR A 106 -6.53 -0.10 -2.55
N VAL A 107 -6.03 -0.77 -3.59
CA VAL A 107 -4.70 -0.53 -4.17
C VAL A 107 -4.83 -0.58 -5.69
N MET A 108 -4.31 0.44 -6.37
CA MET A 108 -4.09 0.45 -7.81
C MET A 108 -2.68 0.98 -8.07
N ALA A 109 -1.86 0.29 -8.86
CA ALA A 109 -0.52 0.73 -9.23
C ALA A 109 -0.28 0.58 -10.74
N SER A 110 0.44 1.53 -11.32
CA SER A 110 0.79 1.58 -12.74
C SER A 110 2.18 2.22 -12.87
N GLY A 111 3.18 1.40 -13.24
CA GLY A 111 4.58 1.81 -13.21
C GLY A 111 4.99 2.37 -11.84
N PRO A 112 5.63 3.56 -11.76
CA PRO A 112 6.13 4.13 -10.51
C PRO A 112 5.05 4.74 -9.61
N ILE A 113 3.78 4.78 -10.03
CA ILE A 113 2.70 5.46 -9.31
C ILE A 113 1.71 4.45 -8.74
N ALA A 114 1.27 4.68 -7.51
CA ALA A 114 0.15 3.96 -6.91
C ALA A 114 -0.84 4.89 -6.20
N VAL A 115 -2.09 4.44 -6.15
CA VAL A 115 -3.18 4.99 -5.33
C VAL A 115 -3.58 3.93 -4.32
N VAL A 116 -3.67 4.32 -3.06
CA VAL A 116 -4.11 3.47 -1.94
C VAL A 116 -5.24 4.19 -1.22
N SER A 117 -6.36 3.49 -0.97
CA SER A 117 -7.41 3.98 -0.09
C SER A 117 -7.63 3.06 1.09
N GLY A 118 -8.17 3.62 2.16
CA GLY A 118 -8.58 2.87 3.34
C GLY A 118 -9.52 3.67 4.22
N ILE A 119 -9.93 3.04 5.32
CA ILE A 119 -10.76 3.65 6.37
C ILE A 119 -9.91 3.76 7.64
N ARG A 120 -9.83 4.95 8.23
CA ARG A 120 -9.21 5.22 9.54
C ARG A 120 -9.88 4.38 10.62
N GLN A 121 -9.08 3.78 11.49
CA GLN A 121 -9.54 2.77 12.46
C GLN A 121 -9.35 3.22 13.91
N ASP A 122 -8.60 4.29 14.17
CA ASP A 122 -8.54 4.92 15.49
C ASP A 122 -9.76 5.83 15.72
N ASP A 123 -10.28 5.78 16.94
CA ASP A 123 -11.51 6.47 17.38
C ASP A 123 -11.24 7.61 18.37
N GLU A 124 -9.97 7.88 18.68
CA GLU A 124 -9.50 8.78 19.75
C GLU A 124 -9.99 10.25 19.63
N HIS A 125 -10.51 10.63 18.46
CA HIS A 125 -11.06 11.96 18.19
C HIS A 125 -12.53 11.96 17.75
N GLY A 126 -13.27 10.87 17.94
CA GLY A 126 -14.72 10.80 17.65
C GLY A 126 -15.09 11.04 16.18
N ILE A 127 -14.20 10.71 15.25
CA ILE A 127 -14.30 11.08 13.83
C ILE A 127 -15.56 10.44 13.20
N PRO A 128 -16.47 11.24 12.60
CA PRO A 128 -17.67 10.72 11.96
C PRO A 128 -17.37 9.67 10.88
N PRO A 129 -18.17 8.59 10.73
CA PRO A 129 -17.88 7.51 9.78
C PRO A 129 -17.66 7.97 8.33
N ASN A 130 -18.40 8.98 7.86
CA ASN A 130 -18.26 9.57 6.53
C ASN A 130 -16.98 10.42 6.35
N GLN A 131 -16.25 10.70 7.42
CA GLN A 131 -14.97 11.43 7.41
C GLN A 131 -13.75 10.52 7.64
N LYS A 132 -13.96 9.20 7.85
CA LYS A 132 -12.89 8.24 8.12
C LYS A 132 -12.15 7.75 6.88
N ARG A 133 -12.67 7.97 5.65
CA ARG A 133 -11.94 7.56 4.45
C ARG A 133 -10.65 8.37 4.32
N ALA A 134 -9.61 7.72 3.84
CA ALA A 134 -8.31 8.29 3.54
C ALA A 134 -7.85 7.82 2.18
N ASN A 135 -7.31 8.74 1.39
CA ASN A 135 -6.80 8.47 0.05
C ASN A 135 -5.37 8.97 -0.06
N LEU A 136 -4.50 8.07 -0.49
CA LEU A 136 -3.06 8.24 -0.52
C LEU A 136 -2.57 8.00 -1.95
N THR A 137 -1.58 8.77 -2.39
CA THR A 137 -0.87 8.49 -3.65
C THR A 137 0.61 8.40 -3.40
N PHE A 138 1.27 7.51 -4.12
CA PHE A 138 2.69 7.22 -4.00
C PHE A 138 3.35 7.36 -5.36
N TYR A 139 4.53 7.96 -5.38
CA TYR A 139 5.41 7.99 -6.52
C TYR A 139 6.80 7.51 -6.08
N GLN A 140 7.15 6.29 -6.49
CA GLN A 140 8.51 5.78 -6.38
C GLN A 140 9.33 6.39 -7.51
N SER A 141 10.30 7.25 -7.19
CA SER A 141 11.07 7.91 -8.23
C SER A 141 12.10 6.95 -8.84
N PRO A 142 12.20 6.85 -10.18
CA PRO A 142 13.28 6.11 -10.83
C PRO A 142 14.67 6.71 -10.57
N ARG A 143 14.73 7.92 -9.98
CA ARG A 143 15.95 8.58 -9.49
C ARG A 143 16.38 8.10 -8.09
N GLY A 144 15.66 7.14 -7.51
CA GLY A 144 15.90 6.58 -6.18
C GLY A 144 15.14 7.29 -5.06
N HIS A 145 14.96 6.59 -3.94
CA HIS A 145 13.98 6.89 -2.89
C HIS A 145 14.03 8.30 -2.28
N LYS A 146 15.19 8.97 -2.29
CA LYS A 146 15.32 10.39 -1.86
C LYS A 146 14.48 11.37 -2.68
N HIS A 147 13.97 10.94 -3.84
CA HIS A 147 13.12 11.70 -4.74
C HIS A 147 11.67 11.18 -4.77
N ASP A 148 11.33 10.17 -3.95
CA ASP A 148 9.95 9.69 -3.80
C ASP A 148 9.05 10.83 -3.35
N ARG A 149 7.78 10.75 -3.72
CA ARG A 149 6.75 11.67 -3.27
C ARG A 149 5.50 10.90 -2.86
N MET A 150 4.72 11.52 -1.99
CA MET A 150 3.41 11.01 -1.60
C MET A 150 2.41 12.15 -1.41
N GLY A 151 1.16 11.87 -1.75
CA GLY A 151 0.00 12.71 -1.49
C GLY A 151 -0.89 12.01 -0.46
N PHE A 152 -1.58 12.80 0.36
CA PHE A 152 -2.59 12.31 1.30
C PHE A 152 -3.72 13.34 1.38
N SER A 153 -4.94 12.86 1.58
CA SER A 153 -6.15 13.67 1.50
C SER A 153 -6.43 14.54 2.74
N TRP A 154 -5.94 14.15 3.91
CA TRP A 154 -6.14 14.90 5.16
C TRP A 154 -5.56 16.32 5.07
N GLY A 155 -6.39 17.33 5.38
CA GLY A 155 -6.00 18.75 5.30
C GLY A 155 -5.90 19.30 3.87
N VAL A 156 -6.27 18.52 2.85
CA VAL A 156 -6.16 18.89 1.42
C VAL A 156 -7.51 18.76 0.70
N VAL A 157 -8.36 17.82 1.12
CA VAL A 157 -9.67 17.55 0.52
C VAL A 157 -10.72 17.45 1.62
N LEU A 158 -11.93 17.95 1.37
CA LEU A 158 -13.07 17.81 2.27
C LEU A 158 -13.30 16.33 2.62
N PRO A 159 -13.28 15.93 3.90
CA PRO A 159 -13.24 14.51 4.29
C PRO A 159 -14.50 13.75 3.86
N GLN A 160 -15.67 14.40 3.85
CA GLN A 160 -16.93 13.84 3.38
C GLN A 160 -16.99 13.56 1.88
N CYS A 161 -16.13 14.20 1.06
CA CYS A 161 -16.07 13.99 -0.38
C CYS A 161 -15.04 12.93 -0.82
N GLN A 162 -14.36 12.28 0.13
CA GLN A 162 -13.33 11.31 -0.23
C GLN A 162 -13.97 10.02 -0.74
N GLN A 163 -13.69 9.68 -2.01
CA GLN A 163 -14.17 8.46 -2.66
C GLN A 163 -13.04 7.43 -2.77
N MET A 164 -13.37 6.14 -2.91
CA MET A 164 -12.34 5.11 -3.08
C MET A 164 -11.58 5.31 -4.40
N GLY A 165 -10.25 5.23 -4.39
CA GLY A 165 -9.42 5.38 -5.58
C GLY A 165 -9.18 6.81 -6.06
N THR A 166 -9.73 7.85 -5.40
CA THR A 166 -9.47 9.26 -5.73
C THR A 166 -8.46 9.89 -4.77
N GLY A 167 -7.21 10.06 -5.20
CA GLY A 167 -6.14 10.62 -4.36
C GLY A 167 -5.60 11.96 -4.90
N PRO A 168 -5.12 12.88 -4.02
CA PRO A 168 -4.41 14.07 -4.48
C PRO A 168 -3.08 13.66 -5.15
N ALA A 169 -2.54 14.50 -6.04
CA ALA A 169 -1.24 14.24 -6.66
C ALA A 169 -0.13 13.99 -5.61
N PRO A 170 0.94 13.25 -5.92
CA PRO A 170 2.01 13.00 -4.96
C PRO A 170 2.88 14.26 -4.77
N PHE A 171 2.42 15.18 -3.93
CA PHE A 171 2.96 16.54 -3.80
C PHE A 171 4.02 16.67 -2.70
N SER A 172 3.94 15.90 -1.61
CA SER A 172 4.90 15.99 -0.50
C SER A 172 6.16 15.18 -0.80
N PRO A 173 7.36 15.79 -0.86
CA PRO A 173 8.60 15.06 -1.11
C PRO A 173 9.09 14.28 0.12
N ASN A 174 9.74 13.15 -0.12
CA ASN A 174 10.50 12.41 0.89
C ASN A 174 11.62 13.30 1.48
N THR A 175 11.91 13.13 2.76
CA THR A 175 12.88 13.92 3.52
C THR A 175 13.55 13.09 4.63
N ARG A 176 14.54 13.69 5.30
CA ARG A 176 15.27 13.12 6.45
C ARG A 176 14.49 13.16 7.77
N GLY A 177 13.25 13.66 7.75
CA GLY A 177 12.41 13.82 8.94
C GLY A 177 12.97 14.79 9.98
N PRO A 178 12.35 14.85 11.18
CA PRO A 178 12.77 15.73 12.27
C PRO A 178 14.13 15.31 12.87
N PHE A 179 14.56 14.06 12.67
CA PHE A 179 15.79 13.49 13.27
C PHE A 179 16.97 13.39 12.30
N GLY A 180 16.90 14.01 11.12
CA GLY A 180 18.02 14.08 10.17
C GLY A 180 18.44 12.76 9.49
N LYS A 181 17.61 11.71 9.58
CA LYS A 181 17.87 10.36 9.03
C LYS A 181 16.88 10.01 7.91
N TRP A 182 17.42 9.62 6.75
CA TRP A 182 16.60 9.00 5.70
C TRP A 182 16.03 7.66 6.17
N LEU A 183 14.78 7.38 5.78
CA LEU A 183 14.16 6.07 5.88
C LEU A 183 14.25 5.35 4.52
N LYS A 184 13.65 4.16 4.40
CA LYS A 184 13.79 3.31 3.21
C LYS A 184 13.17 3.92 1.95
N GLY A 185 12.15 4.76 2.09
CA GLY A 185 11.31 5.20 0.97
C GLY A 185 10.19 4.20 0.69
N TYR A 186 9.55 4.33 -0.48
CA TYR A 186 8.45 3.47 -0.90
C TYR A 186 8.83 2.61 -2.10
N THR A 187 8.45 1.33 -2.04
CA THR A 187 8.44 0.41 -3.17
C THR A 187 7.01 0.26 -3.66
N VAL A 188 6.77 0.70 -4.89
CA VAL A 188 5.56 0.45 -5.67
C VAL A 188 5.84 -0.73 -6.59
N LYS A 189 5.03 -1.77 -6.49
CA LYS A 189 4.97 -2.84 -7.49
C LYS A 189 3.64 -2.73 -8.23
N ASP A 190 3.72 -2.59 -9.54
CA ASP A 190 2.56 -2.66 -10.41
C ASP A 190 2.09 -4.10 -10.63
N ALA A 191 0.81 -4.23 -10.92
CA ALA A 191 0.22 -5.46 -11.44
C ALA A 191 -0.75 -5.05 -12.56
N PRO A 192 -0.53 -5.49 -13.80
CA PRO A 192 -1.38 -5.12 -14.93
C PRO A 192 -2.84 -5.44 -14.64
N LEU A 193 -3.67 -4.40 -14.58
CA LEU A 193 -5.11 -4.55 -14.35
C LEU A 193 -5.73 -5.30 -15.53
N ARG A 194 -6.23 -6.50 -15.26
CA ARG A 194 -7.06 -7.23 -16.21
C ARG A 194 -8.43 -6.55 -16.25
N ILE A 195 -8.58 -5.61 -17.19
CA ILE A 195 -9.88 -5.04 -17.53
C ILE A 195 -10.75 -6.20 -18.04
N PRO A 196 -11.97 -6.40 -17.49
CA PRO A 196 -12.83 -7.49 -17.93
C PRO A 196 -13.30 -7.27 -19.37
N SER A 197 -13.34 -8.35 -20.14
CA SER A 197 -13.92 -8.37 -21.48
C SER A 197 -15.33 -8.96 -21.46
N GLY A 198 -16.26 -8.37 -22.23
CA GLY A 198 -17.66 -8.79 -22.29
C GLY A 198 -18.55 -8.07 -21.28
N ASP A 199 -19.79 -8.54 -21.14
CA ASP A 199 -20.79 -7.89 -20.29
C ASP A 199 -20.51 -8.14 -18.80
N PHE A 200 -20.42 -7.06 -18.02
CA PHE A 200 -20.36 -7.11 -16.57
C PHE A 200 -21.13 -5.95 -15.95
N GLN A 201 -21.64 -6.13 -14.74
CA GLN A 201 -22.19 -5.02 -13.97
C GLN A 201 -21.04 -4.25 -13.30
N PRO A 202 -20.90 -2.93 -13.54
CA PRO A 202 -19.89 -2.11 -12.88
C PRO A 202 -20.17 -1.98 -11.37
N PRO A 203 -19.21 -1.46 -10.59
CA PRO A 203 -19.46 -1.08 -9.21
C PRO A 203 -20.57 -0.04 -9.10
N ASP A 204 -21.22 0.00 -7.94
CA ASP A 204 -22.16 1.07 -7.63
C ASP A 204 -21.44 2.43 -7.61
N SER A 205 -22.06 3.46 -8.19
CA SER A 205 -21.58 4.83 -8.08
C SER A 205 -21.45 5.20 -6.59
N PRO A 206 -20.34 5.82 -6.17
CA PRO A 206 -20.25 6.36 -4.82
C PRO A 206 -21.36 7.40 -4.60
N PRO A 207 -21.83 7.58 -3.35
CA PRO A 207 -22.75 8.67 -3.03
C PRO A 207 -22.20 10.01 -3.53
N ASP A 208 -23.08 10.84 -4.08
CA ASP A 208 -22.72 12.19 -4.50
C ASP A 208 -22.23 13.00 -3.30
N CYS A 209 -21.14 13.75 -3.46
CA CYS A 209 -20.74 14.74 -2.46
C CYS A 209 -21.49 16.05 -2.72
N SER A 210 -22.82 15.96 -2.69
CA SER A 210 -23.66 17.16 -2.71
C SER A 210 -23.37 17.94 -1.44
N PHE A 211 -23.01 19.21 -1.62
CA PHE A 211 -22.98 20.19 -0.54
C PHE A 211 -24.42 20.39 -0.08
N GLY A 212 -24.82 19.69 0.99
CA GLY A 212 -26.06 20.00 1.69
C GLY A 212 -26.01 21.47 2.08
N GLY A 213 -27.02 22.24 1.69
CA GLY A 213 -26.97 23.70 1.78
C GLY A 213 -26.72 24.19 3.21
N GLU A 214 -25.58 24.86 3.39
CA GLU A 214 -25.28 25.78 4.49
C GLU A 214 -25.76 27.20 4.11
#